data_AF-A0A349W0I9-F1
#
_entry.id   AF-A0A349W0I9-F1
#
_cell.length_a   1.000
_cell.length_b   1.000
_cell.length_c   1.000
_cell.angle_alpha   90.00
_cell.angle_beta   90.00
_cell.angle_gamma   90.00
#
_symmetry.space_group_name_H-M   'P 1'
#
loop_
_entity.id
_entity.type
_entity.pdbx_description
1 polymer ?
#
loop_
_entity_poly.entity_id
_entity_poly.type
_entity_poly.pdbx_seq_one_letter_code
_entity_poly.pdbx_strand_id
1 'polypeptide(L)'
;MAALCLSTGALYAQTTIKGKVVDNNNNPIQGATVTETNSKKQVQTDANGLFEFPSTGSSLNISIQYIGFETKTTQTNPTGLTTVQLLPSTALLDEVVVTALNISKEKKTLGYSIQEVKGKDLSEAKESNLVNSLAGKVAGVQVTNSQGNMGSSRIIIRGETSIAGNNQPLFVIDGTPVDNSQLGTSGNRDYANAISDINSEDIESISVLKGPNAAALYGSRAAAGVILITTKSGKKRKGLGININSNNTIERLAVLPDYQNVFGQGADGKFSYVDGKGGGINDGVDESWGPKMDGRLIPQFYSHGEAVPFLPHPDNVRSFFGTGRTLNNGIS
;
A
#
# COMPACT_ATOMS: atom_id res chain seq x y z
N MET A 1 -67.11 35.22 -27.77
CA MET A 1 -66.81 35.63 -26.38
C MET A 1 -65.72 34.70 -25.87
N ALA A 2 -64.45 35.10 -25.95
CA ALA A 2 -63.31 34.27 -25.59
C ALA A 2 -62.83 34.67 -24.18
N ALA A 3 -62.83 33.72 -23.24
CA ALA A 3 -62.41 33.95 -21.87
C ALA A 3 -60.88 33.79 -21.76
N LEU A 4 -60.22 34.89 -21.36
CA LEU A 4 -58.79 34.96 -21.12
C LEU A 4 -58.51 34.52 -19.67
N CYS A 5 -57.84 33.38 -19.50
CA CYS A 5 -57.49 32.82 -18.19
C CYS A 5 -56.10 33.34 -17.78
N LEU A 6 -56.04 34.28 -16.82
CA LEU A 6 -54.78 34.72 -16.20
C LEU A 6 -54.45 33.80 -15.02
N SER A 7 -53.37 33.03 -15.12
CA SER A 7 -52.80 32.30 -13.99
C SER A 7 -51.87 33.21 -13.19
N THR A 8 -52.18 33.41 -11.92
CA THR A 8 -51.31 34.08 -10.95
C THR A 8 -50.26 33.08 -10.44
N GLY A 9 -49.01 33.25 -10.85
CA GLY A 9 -47.88 32.52 -10.27
C GLY A 9 -47.51 33.13 -8.92
N ALA A 10 -47.61 32.35 -7.83
CA ALA A 10 -47.07 32.74 -6.54
C ALA A 10 -45.52 32.63 -6.58
N LEU A 11 -44.84 33.77 -6.62
CA LEU A 11 -43.40 33.86 -6.39
C LEU A 11 -43.13 33.68 -4.89
N TYR A 12 -42.62 32.51 -4.49
CA TYR A 12 -42.07 32.31 -3.15
C TYR A 12 -40.72 33.02 -3.07
N ALA A 13 -40.62 34.08 -2.26
CA ALA A 13 -39.35 34.75 -2.01
C ALA A 13 -38.39 33.79 -1.26
N GLN A 14 -37.25 33.49 -1.88
CA GLN A 14 -36.16 32.77 -1.22
C GLN A 14 -35.54 33.71 -0.19
N THR A 15 -35.52 33.29 1.08
CA THR A 15 -34.93 34.07 2.17
C THR A 15 -33.53 33.56 2.43
N THR A 16 -32.53 34.46 2.42
CA THR A 16 -31.15 34.09 2.71
C THR A 16 -30.89 34.27 4.20
N ILE A 17 -30.52 33.18 4.87
CA ILE A 17 -30.08 33.22 6.27
C ILE A 17 -28.62 33.63 6.28
N LYS A 18 -28.28 34.66 7.06
CA LYS A 18 -26.90 35.11 7.23
C LYS A 18 -26.43 34.80 8.65
N GLY A 19 -25.21 34.32 8.78
CA GLY A 19 -24.60 34.11 10.09
C GLY A 19 -23.09 34.27 10.07
N LYS A 20 -22.50 34.26 11.26
CA LYS A 20 -21.05 34.39 11.47
C LYS A 20 -20.58 33.29 12.41
N VAL A 21 -19.49 32.62 12.07
CA VAL A 21 -18.86 31.59 12.91
C VAL A 21 -17.57 32.15 13.51
N VAL A 22 -17.43 32.03 14.82
CA VAL A 22 -16.27 32.54 15.58
C VAL A 22 -15.73 31.49 16.56
N ASP A 23 -14.47 31.63 16.94
CA ASP A 23 -13.83 30.81 17.97
C ASP A 23 -14.11 31.32 19.41
N ASN A 24 -13.52 30.65 20.42
CA ASN A 24 -13.63 31.05 21.81
C ASN A 24 -13.08 32.47 22.12
N ASN A 25 -12.19 32.98 21.26
CA ASN A 25 -11.55 34.28 21.39
C ASN A 25 -12.19 35.35 20.48
N ASN A 26 -13.36 35.07 19.88
CA ASN A 26 -14.07 35.90 18.90
C ASN A 26 -13.36 36.11 17.55
N ASN A 27 -12.36 35.30 17.22
CA ASN A 27 -11.76 35.32 15.88
C ASN A 27 -12.70 34.63 14.87
N PRO A 28 -12.85 35.17 13.65
CA PRO A 28 -13.64 34.53 12.61
C PRO A 28 -13.03 33.21 12.17
N ILE A 29 -13.87 32.19 11.96
CA ILE A 29 -13.44 30.88 11.45
C ILE A 29 -13.77 30.80 9.97
N GLN A 30 -12.73 30.78 9.12
CA GLN A 30 -12.86 30.62 7.67
C GLN A 30 -12.92 29.13 7.29
N GLY A 31 -13.84 28.77 6.38
CA GLY A 31 -13.94 27.41 5.84
C GLY A 31 -14.67 26.41 6.75
N ALA A 32 -15.32 26.86 7.82
CA ALA A 32 -16.29 26.04 8.56
C ALA A 32 -17.44 25.62 7.63
N THR A 33 -17.80 24.34 7.67
CA THR A 33 -18.89 23.76 6.89
C THR A 33 -20.19 23.91 7.66
N VAL A 34 -21.18 24.57 7.04
CA VAL A 34 -22.52 24.77 7.60
C VAL A 34 -23.50 23.90 6.81
N THR A 35 -24.12 22.93 7.49
CA THR A 35 -25.04 21.96 6.89
C THR A 35 -26.42 22.10 7.50
N GLU A 36 -27.46 22.12 6.69
CA GLU A 36 -28.85 22.04 7.18
C GLU A 36 -29.14 20.60 7.65
N THR A 37 -29.57 20.40 8.91
CA THR A 37 -29.69 19.05 9.51
C THR A 37 -30.64 18.12 8.76
N ASN A 38 -31.69 18.66 8.12
CA ASN A 38 -32.71 17.88 7.41
C ASN A 38 -32.49 17.79 5.89
N SER A 39 -31.39 18.34 5.39
CA SER A 39 -31.13 18.53 3.97
C SER A 39 -29.66 18.25 3.66
N LYS A 40 -29.34 18.03 2.39
CA LYS A 40 -27.93 17.85 1.96
C LYS A 40 -27.27 19.15 1.52
N LYS A 41 -27.94 20.29 1.70
CA LYS A 41 -27.40 21.60 1.34
C LYS A 41 -26.33 22.01 2.35
N GLN A 42 -25.20 22.47 1.81
CA GLN A 42 -24.02 22.85 2.58
C GLN A 42 -23.49 24.16 2.01
N VAL A 43 -22.99 25.02 2.89
CA VAL A 43 -22.23 26.22 2.52
C VAL A 43 -21.00 26.31 3.39
N GLN A 44 -20.00 27.05 2.93
CA GLN A 44 -18.79 27.32 3.71
C GLN A 44 -18.76 28.78 4.14
N THR A 45 -18.11 29.02 5.28
CA THR A 45 -17.84 30.38 5.77
C THR A 45 -16.70 31.04 4.99
N ASP A 46 -16.81 32.34 4.76
CA ASP A 46 -15.82 33.17 4.08
C ASP A 46 -14.63 33.56 5.01
N ALA A 47 -13.73 34.42 4.52
CA ALA A 47 -12.56 34.89 5.27
C ALA A 47 -12.93 35.69 6.54
N ASN A 48 -14.13 36.24 6.62
CA ASN A 48 -14.65 36.97 7.78
C ASN A 48 -15.52 36.07 8.68
N GLY A 49 -15.56 34.76 8.40
CA GLY A 49 -16.38 33.78 9.10
C GLY A 49 -17.87 33.89 8.78
N LEU A 50 -18.26 34.66 7.76
CA LEU A 50 -19.66 34.85 7.37
C LEU A 50 -20.13 33.73 6.46
N PHE A 51 -21.37 33.29 6.63
CA PHE A 51 -22.03 32.36 5.71
C PHE A 51 -23.40 32.89 5.29
N GLU A 52 -23.77 32.58 4.05
CA GLU A 52 -25.09 32.84 3.49
C GLU A 52 -25.74 31.52 3.08
N PHE A 53 -26.84 31.16 3.71
CA PHE A 53 -27.56 29.92 3.46
C PHE A 53 -28.92 30.21 2.82
N PRO A 54 -29.18 29.75 1.59
CA PRO A 54 -30.47 29.93 0.94
C PRO A 54 -31.55 29.04 1.60
N SER A 55 -32.59 29.66 2.19
CA SER A 55 -33.71 28.98 2.84
C SER A 55 -35.06 29.35 2.23
N THR A 56 -36.02 28.44 2.31
CA THR A 56 -37.43 28.64 1.91
C THR A 56 -38.38 28.71 3.10
N GLY A 57 -37.87 28.66 4.33
CA GLY A 57 -38.66 28.56 5.56
C GLY A 57 -38.25 29.55 6.66
N SER A 58 -39.10 29.67 7.69
CA SER A 58 -39.01 30.66 8.77
C SER A 58 -38.02 30.32 9.90
N SER A 59 -37.47 29.10 9.95
CA SER A 59 -36.35 28.74 10.82
C SER A 59 -35.61 27.51 10.29
N LEU A 60 -34.29 27.47 10.43
CA LEU A 60 -33.42 26.42 9.89
C LEU A 60 -32.51 25.87 10.99
N ASN A 61 -32.51 24.55 11.17
CA ASN A 61 -31.52 23.89 12.02
C ASN A 61 -30.26 23.66 11.20
N ILE A 62 -29.15 24.27 11.63
CA ILE A 62 -27.85 24.12 11.00
C ILE A 62 -26.89 23.42 11.95
N SER A 63 -26.06 22.53 11.42
CA SER A 63 -24.92 21.91 12.07
C SER A 63 -23.66 22.51 11.46
N ILE A 64 -22.78 23.03 12.32
CA ILE A 64 -21.54 23.69 11.91
C ILE A 64 -20.37 22.82 12.36
N GLN A 65 -19.49 22.50 11.42
CA GLN A 65 -18.34 21.63 11.63
C GLN A 65 -17.06 22.28 11.10
N TYR A 66 -16.00 22.21 11.90
CA TYR A 66 -14.67 22.64 11.50
C TYR A 66 -13.62 21.78 12.22
N ILE A 67 -12.50 21.51 11.55
CA ILE A 67 -11.46 20.64 12.08
C ILE A 67 -10.88 21.27 13.35
N GLY A 68 -10.81 20.49 14.44
CA GLY A 68 -10.32 20.95 15.73
C GLY A 68 -11.36 21.66 16.61
N PHE A 69 -12.64 21.66 16.22
CA PHE A 69 -13.74 22.26 16.98
C PHE A 69 -14.90 21.28 17.18
N GLU A 70 -15.66 21.46 18.26
CA GLU A 70 -16.86 20.66 18.51
C GLU A 70 -17.97 21.01 17.51
N THR A 71 -18.65 19.98 16.99
CA THR A 71 -19.83 20.16 16.14
C THR A 71 -20.95 20.82 16.92
N LYS A 72 -21.37 22.01 16.50
CA LYS A 72 -22.47 22.74 17.14
C LYS A 72 -23.69 22.78 16.23
N THR A 73 -24.82 22.37 16.77
CA THR A 73 -26.12 22.48 16.10
C THR A 73 -26.89 23.64 16.71
N THR A 74 -27.38 24.55 15.87
CA THR A 74 -28.17 25.70 16.30
C THR A 74 -29.33 25.95 15.33
N GLN A 75 -30.42 26.50 15.87
CA GLN A 75 -31.50 27.03 15.04
C GLN A 75 -31.13 28.45 14.61
N THR A 76 -31.36 28.78 13.34
CA THR A 76 -31.17 30.11 12.77
C THR A 76 -32.48 30.64 12.23
N ASN A 77 -32.69 31.94 12.44
CA ASN A 77 -33.88 32.64 11.97
C ASN A 77 -33.53 33.52 10.76
N PRO A 78 -34.45 33.74 9.80
CA PRO A 78 -34.22 34.60 8.64
C PRO A 78 -33.97 36.07 8.98
N THR A 79 -34.43 36.52 10.15
CA THR A 79 -34.29 37.90 10.61
C THR A 79 -33.10 38.04 11.55
N GLY A 80 -31.98 38.55 11.03
CA GLY A 80 -30.78 38.88 11.82
C GLY A 80 -29.54 38.08 11.46
N LEU A 81 -28.40 38.50 12.04
CA LEU A 81 -27.11 37.84 11.87
C LEU A 81 -26.86 36.91 13.07
N THR A 82 -27.00 35.60 12.87
CA THR A 82 -26.75 34.64 13.95
C THR A 82 -25.25 34.45 14.11
N THR A 83 -24.70 34.83 15.27
CA THR A 83 -23.30 34.53 15.60
C THR A 83 -23.22 33.20 16.34
N VAL A 84 -22.44 32.27 15.80
CA VAL A 84 -22.24 30.94 16.37
C VAL A 84 -20.80 30.79 16.80
N GLN A 85 -20.61 30.64 18.11
CA GLN A 85 -19.31 30.35 18.69
C GLN A 85 -19.06 28.84 18.70
N LEU A 86 -17.95 28.40 18.10
CA LEU A 86 -17.44 27.04 18.17
C LEU A 86 -16.40 26.95 19.29
N LEU A 87 -16.52 25.89 20.09
CA LEU A 87 -15.53 25.58 21.12
C LEU A 87 -14.45 24.67 20.53
N PRO A 88 -13.16 24.89 20.86
CA PRO A 88 -12.10 23.96 20.48
C PRO A 88 -12.43 22.56 20.99
N SER A 89 -12.32 21.58 20.12
CA SER A 89 -12.50 20.18 20.48
C SER A 89 -11.30 19.74 21.32
N THR A 90 -11.55 19.33 22.57
CA THR A 90 -10.54 18.61 23.38
C THR A 90 -10.42 17.16 22.96
N ALA A 91 -11.32 16.66 22.12
CA ALA A 91 -11.16 15.38 21.45
C ALA A 91 -10.07 15.52 20.39
N LEU A 92 -8.83 15.26 20.80
CA LEU A 92 -7.82 14.69 19.90
C LEU A 92 -8.51 13.54 19.16
N LEU A 93 -8.34 13.45 17.84
CA LEU A 93 -8.77 12.27 17.09
C LEU A 93 -8.12 11.06 17.76
N ASP A 94 -8.91 10.27 18.50
CA ASP A 94 -8.40 9.08 19.15
C ASP A 94 -8.01 8.10 18.04
N GLU A 95 -6.70 7.99 17.80
CA GLU A 95 -6.16 6.98 16.91
C GLU A 95 -6.35 5.63 17.61
N VAL A 96 -7.36 4.91 17.15
CA VAL A 96 -7.68 3.57 17.61
C VAL A 96 -6.89 2.59 16.75
N VAL A 97 -6.14 1.71 17.41
CA VAL A 97 -5.39 0.64 16.75
C VAL A 97 -5.96 -0.70 17.18
N VAL A 98 -5.97 -1.67 16.26
CA VAL A 98 -6.39 -3.04 16.58
C VAL A 98 -5.30 -3.71 17.40
N THR A 99 -5.65 -4.16 18.59
CA THR A 99 -4.74 -4.91 19.45
C THR A 99 -5.06 -6.39 19.41
N ALA A 100 -4.22 -7.21 20.05
CA ALA A 100 -4.43 -8.64 20.17
C ALA A 100 -5.90 -8.98 20.54
N LEU A 101 -6.44 -10.03 19.93
CA LEU A 101 -7.84 -10.49 20.07
C LEU A 101 -8.91 -9.61 19.40
N ASN A 102 -8.55 -8.82 18.38
CA ASN A 102 -9.49 -7.97 17.64
C ASN A 102 -10.21 -6.92 18.51
N ILE A 103 -9.54 -6.52 19.61
CA ILE A 103 -10.03 -5.47 20.50
C ILE A 103 -9.32 -4.17 20.13
N SER A 104 -10.10 -3.20 19.69
CA SER A 104 -9.67 -1.84 19.42
C SER A 104 -9.32 -1.11 20.73
N LYS A 105 -8.11 -0.55 20.82
CA LYS A 105 -7.70 0.30 21.95
C LYS A 105 -7.11 1.61 21.45
N GLU A 106 -7.29 2.65 22.26
CA GLU A 106 -6.66 3.95 22.03
C GLU A 106 -5.14 3.79 22.13
N LYS A 107 -4.43 4.18 21.07
CA LYS A 107 -2.97 4.02 20.96
C LYS A 107 -2.21 4.60 22.16
N LYS A 108 -2.69 5.71 22.72
CA LYS A 108 -2.09 6.40 23.89
C LYS A 108 -2.16 5.60 25.20
N THR A 109 -3.05 4.61 25.30
CA THR A 109 -3.23 3.78 26.50
C THR A 109 -2.28 2.59 26.54
N LEU A 110 -1.57 2.32 25.44
CA LEU A 110 -0.71 1.17 25.29
C LEU A 110 0.70 1.47 25.80
N GLY A 111 1.19 0.66 26.75
CA GLY A 111 2.56 0.76 27.28
C GLY A 111 3.65 0.20 26.36
N TYR A 112 3.33 -0.06 25.09
CA TYR A 112 4.25 -0.64 24.11
C TYR A 112 4.10 0.02 22.74
N SER A 113 5.13 -0.11 21.91
CA SER A 113 5.11 0.44 20.56
C SER A 113 4.31 -0.46 19.63
N ILE A 114 3.23 0.09 19.09
CA ILE A 114 2.41 -0.51 18.05
C ILE A 114 2.33 0.48 16.88
N GLN A 115 2.39 -0.05 15.66
CA GLN A 115 2.20 0.74 14.46
C GLN A 115 1.20 0.03 13.58
N GLU A 116 0.16 0.74 13.18
CA GLU A 116 -0.88 0.25 12.28
C GLU A 116 -0.63 0.77 10.86
N VAL A 117 -0.85 -0.11 9.88
CA VAL A 117 -0.88 0.19 8.45
C VAL A 117 -2.27 -0.15 7.95
N LYS A 118 -2.94 0.81 7.31
CA LYS A 118 -4.32 0.61 6.81
C LYS A 118 -4.30 -0.18 5.51
N GLY A 119 -5.36 -0.94 5.25
CA GLY A 119 -5.51 -1.75 4.03
C GLY A 119 -5.31 -0.96 2.74
N LYS A 120 -5.74 0.31 2.70
CA LYS A 120 -5.52 1.21 1.56
C LYS A 120 -4.04 1.41 1.25
N ASP A 121 -3.22 1.59 2.28
CA ASP A 121 -1.79 1.84 2.10
C ASP A 121 -1.06 0.55 1.68
N LEU A 122 -1.62 -0.62 1.99
CA LEU A 122 -1.11 -1.92 1.55
C LEU A 122 -1.45 -2.17 0.08
N SER A 123 -2.70 -1.91 -0.32
CA SER A 123 -3.17 -2.15 -1.68
C SER A 123 -2.67 -1.14 -2.71
N GLU A 124 -2.14 0.01 -2.30
CA GLU A 124 -1.58 0.99 -3.24
C GLU A 124 -0.32 0.47 -3.96
N ALA A 125 0.53 -0.28 -3.24
CA ALA A 125 1.76 -0.84 -3.80
C ALA A 125 1.53 -2.10 -4.65
N LYS A 126 0.40 -2.79 -4.45
CA LYS A 126 -0.01 -4.02 -5.16
C LYS A 126 1.10 -5.07 -5.27
N GLU A 127 1.83 -5.24 -4.17
CA GLU A 127 2.87 -6.25 -4.02
C GLU A 127 2.28 -7.66 -4.13
N SER A 128 2.98 -8.58 -4.79
CA SER A 128 2.56 -9.98 -4.88
C SER A 128 2.65 -10.69 -3.53
N ASN A 129 3.55 -10.25 -2.66
CA ASN A 129 3.72 -10.78 -1.31
C ASN A 129 3.37 -9.69 -0.30
N LEU A 130 2.39 -9.98 0.57
CA LEU A 130 1.95 -9.06 1.60
C LEU A 130 3.09 -8.52 2.47
N VAL A 131 4.11 -9.34 2.74
CA VAL A 131 5.25 -8.94 3.57
C VAL A 131 6.06 -7.83 2.91
N ASN A 132 6.24 -7.87 1.58
CA ASN A 132 6.94 -6.82 0.83
C ASN A 132 6.23 -5.47 0.96
N SER A 133 4.90 -5.47 1.07
CA SER A 133 4.13 -4.23 1.20
C SER A 133 4.40 -3.47 2.50
N LEU A 134 4.98 -4.12 3.52
CA LEU A 134 5.36 -3.51 4.79
C LEU A 134 6.76 -2.88 4.76
N ALA A 135 7.55 -3.15 3.73
CA ALA A 135 8.89 -2.59 3.57
C ALA A 135 8.83 -1.04 3.56
N GLY A 136 9.58 -0.41 4.46
CA GLY A 136 9.63 1.06 4.57
C GLY A 136 8.37 1.73 5.15
N LYS A 137 7.25 1.00 5.34
CA LYS A 137 6.02 1.55 5.92
C LYS A 137 5.97 1.47 7.44
N VAL A 138 6.73 0.54 8.04
CA VAL A 138 6.77 0.33 9.49
C VAL A 138 8.18 0.52 10.03
N ALA A 139 8.33 1.42 11.01
CA ALA A 139 9.64 1.71 11.59
C ALA A 139 10.18 0.52 12.40
N GLY A 140 11.44 0.16 12.19
CA GLY A 140 12.07 -0.98 12.86
C GLY A 140 11.60 -2.35 12.36
N VAL A 141 10.92 -2.39 11.21
CA VAL A 141 10.64 -3.61 10.46
C VAL A 141 11.58 -3.65 9.26
N GLN A 142 12.32 -4.74 9.14
CA GLN A 142 13.16 -5.03 7.99
C GLN A 142 12.52 -6.16 7.20
N VAL A 143 12.34 -5.92 5.90
CA VAL A 143 11.86 -6.92 4.96
C VAL A 143 12.95 -7.19 3.95
N THR A 144 13.29 -8.46 3.77
CA THR A 144 14.26 -8.92 2.79
C THR A 144 13.59 -9.93 1.89
N ASN A 145 13.50 -9.60 0.61
CA ASN A 145 12.97 -10.48 -0.42
C ASN A 145 14.12 -11.26 -1.09
N SER A 146 13.92 -12.55 -1.33
CA SER A 146 15.01 -13.42 -1.81
C SER A 146 15.12 -13.50 -3.34
N GLN A 147 14.00 -13.48 -4.07
CA GLN A 147 13.97 -13.73 -5.53
C GLN A 147 12.85 -12.95 -6.27
N GLY A 148 12.74 -11.65 -6.00
CA GLY A 148 11.69 -10.80 -6.57
C GLY A 148 10.29 -11.31 -6.23
N ASN A 149 9.37 -11.24 -7.19
CA ASN A 149 7.95 -11.52 -6.98
C ASN A 149 7.61 -13.01 -6.79
N MET A 150 8.56 -13.92 -7.02
CA MET A 150 8.36 -15.37 -6.92
C MET A 150 8.99 -16.00 -5.67
N GLY A 151 9.89 -15.28 -5.00
CA GLY A 151 10.61 -15.77 -3.83
C GLY A 151 9.87 -15.52 -2.52
N SER A 152 10.34 -16.17 -1.46
CA SER A 152 9.95 -15.83 -0.10
C SER A 152 10.40 -14.43 0.31
N SER A 153 9.70 -13.88 1.30
CA SER A 153 10.04 -12.62 1.93
C SER A 153 10.20 -12.84 3.43
N ARG A 154 11.41 -12.58 3.92
CA ARG A 154 11.74 -12.63 5.35
C ARG A 154 11.46 -11.28 5.99
N ILE A 155 10.76 -11.30 7.12
CA ILE A 155 10.49 -10.10 7.93
C ILE A 155 11.09 -10.23 9.33
N ILE A 156 11.73 -9.16 9.79
CA ILE A 156 12.39 -9.08 11.09
C ILE A 156 11.96 -7.78 11.78
N ILE A 157 11.61 -7.86 13.06
CA ILE A 157 11.20 -6.70 13.86
C ILE A 157 12.29 -6.42 14.90
N ARG A 158 12.90 -5.23 14.84
CA ARG A 158 13.97 -4.78 15.75
C ARG A 158 15.23 -5.66 15.75
N GLY A 159 15.59 -6.19 14.58
CA GLY A 159 16.81 -6.97 14.38
C GLY A 159 16.70 -8.43 14.80
N GLU A 160 17.78 -9.17 14.58
CA GLU A 160 17.85 -10.61 14.82
C GLU A 160 17.95 -10.89 16.33
N THR A 161 17.07 -11.73 16.86
CA THR A 161 17.00 -12.08 18.29
C THR A 161 17.59 -13.44 18.63
N SER A 162 17.74 -14.33 17.65
CA SER A 162 18.42 -15.62 17.77
C SER A 162 19.54 -15.76 16.73
N ILE A 163 20.63 -16.42 17.12
CA ILE A 163 21.79 -16.66 16.25
C ILE A 163 21.49 -17.78 15.24
N ALA A 164 20.76 -18.82 15.66
CA ALA A 164 20.48 -20.02 14.85
C ALA A 164 18.97 -20.33 14.73
N GLY A 165 18.12 -19.53 15.37
CA GLY A 165 16.67 -19.74 15.40
C GLY A 165 15.92 -18.99 14.30
N ASN A 166 14.61 -19.21 14.26
CA ASN A 166 13.70 -18.41 13.44
C ASN A 166 13.41 -17.07 14.14
N ASN A 167 13.76 -15.98 13.47
CA ASN A 167 13.56 -14.62 13.97
C ASN A 167 12.40 -13.90 13.28
N GLN A 168 11.60 -14.63 12.50
CA GLN A 168 10.37 -14.09 11.94
C GLN A 168 9.31 -13.91 13.04
N PRO A 169 8.54 -12.81 13.00
CA PRO A 169 7.44 -12.59 13.93
C PRO A 169 6.32 -13.61 13.72
N LEU A 170 5.47 -13.75 14.73
CA LEU A 170 4.24 -14.52 14.60
C LEU A 170 3.23 -13.75 13.74
N PHE A 171 2.68 -14.40 12.73
CA PHE A 171 1.54 -13.87 11.98
C PHE A 171 0.24 -14.33 12.63
N VAL A 172 -0.70 -13.41 12.81
CA VAL A 172 -2.01 -13.68 13.40
C VAL A 172 -3.06 -13.04 12.50
N ILE A 173 -4.00 -13.83 12.00
CA ILE A 173 -5.12 -13.35 11.18
C ILE A 173 -6.39 -13.47 12.01
N ASP A 174 -7.06 -12.34 12.27
CA ASP A 174 -8.31 -12.27 13.04
C ASP A 174 -8.26 -13.04 14.38
N GLY A 175 -7.09 -12.99 15.04
CA GLY A 175 -6.85 -13.66 16.32
C GLY A 175 -6.30 -15.09 16.22
N THR A 176 -6.27 -15.69 15.04
CA THR A 176 -5.74 -17.05 14.82
C THR A 176 -4.28 -16.99 14.33
N PRO A 177 -3.32 -17.63 15.02
CA PRO A 177 -1.96 -17.75 14.53
C PRO A 177 -1.90 -18.54 13.23
N VAL A 178 -1.19 -18.00 12.23
CA VAL A 178 -0.99 -18.66 10.94
C VAL A 178 0.47 -19.00 10.75
N ASP A 179 0.70 -20.08 10.01
CA ASP A 179 2.04 -20.51 9.67
C ASP A 179 2.58 -19.66 8.52
N ASN A 180 3.86 -19.29 8.61
CA ASN A 180 4.58 -18.59 7.54
C ASN A 180 5.84 -19.37 7.15
N SER A 181 5.77 -20.71 7.21
CA SER A 181 6.86 -21.53 6.73
C SER A 181 7.05 -21.37 5.22
N GLN A 182 8.28 -21.58 4.80
CA GLN A 182 8.66 -21.64 3.40
C GLN A 182 8.51 -23.08 2.93
N LEU A 183 7.61 -23.32 1.98
CA LEU A 183 7.38 -24.65 1.44
C LEU A 183 8.46 -24.99 0.40
N GLY A 184 9.30 -25.99 0.71
CA GLY A 184 10.17 -26.65 -0.27
C GLY A 184 11.53 -25.98 -0.49
N THR A 185 12.52 -26.39 0.30
CA THR A 185 13.95 -26.13 0.01
C THR A 185 14.55 -27.32 -0.74
N SER A 186 13.99 -27.71 -1.88
CA SER A 186 14.59 -28.74 -2.74
C SER A 186 15.47 -28.10 -3.82
N GLY A 187 16.73 -27.85 -3.47
CA GLY A 187 17.74 -27.22 -4.34
C GLY A 187 17.85 -25.70 -4.14
N ASN A 188 18.37 -25.00 -5.16
CA ASN A 188 18.62 -23.54 -5.14
C ASN A 188 17.35 -22.68 -5.41
N ARG A 189 16.15 -23.27 -5.33
CA ARG A 189 14.90 -22.59 -5.67
C ARG A 189 14.17 -22.21 -4.39
N ASP A 190 13.86 -20.93 -4.27
CA ASP A 190 13.07 -20.35 -3.19
C ASP A 190 11.63 -20.14 -3.68
N TYR A 191 10.66 -20.66 -2.93
CA TYR A 191 9.24 -20.43 -3.15
C TYR A 191 8.68 -19.43 -2.13
N ALA A 192 7.66 -18.68 -2.54
CA ALA A 192 6.94 -17.78 -1.66
C ALA A 192 6.49 -18.46 -0.34
N ASN A 193 6.57 -17.69 0.74
CA ASN A 193 6.18 -18.10 2.08
C ASN A 193 4.66 -18.07 2.25
N ALA A 194 4.08 -18.96 3.06
CA ALA A 194 2.62 -19.20 3.11
C ALA A 194 1.76 -17.93 3.32
N ILE A 195 2.27 -16.88 3.97
CA ILE A 195 1.52 -15.61 4.12
C ILE A 195 1.30 -14.87 2.78
N SER A 196 2.06 -15.19 1.72
CA SER A 196 1.86 -14.63 0.39
C SER A 196 0.52 -15.02 -0.23
N ASP A 197 -0.10 -16.09 0.26
CA ASP A 197 -1.41 -16.56 -0.21
C ASP A 197 -2.55 -15.64 0.25
N ILE A 198 -2.28 -14.75 1.23
CA ILE A 198 -3.25 -13.77 1.70
C ILE A 198 -3.35 -12.61 0.72
N ASN A 199 -4.56 -12.41 0.19
CA ASN A 199 -4.86 -11.27 -0.67
C ASN A 199 -4.85 -9.97 0.14
N SER A 200 -4.01 -9.01 -0.25
CA SER A 200 -3.92 -7.70 0.40
C SER A 200 -5.24 -6.91 0.37
N GLU A 201 -6.11 -7.21 -0.59
CA GLU A 201 -7.39 -6.54 -0.79
C GLU A 201 -8.45 -6.98 0.23
N ASP A 202 -8.25 -8.12 0.89
CA ASP A 202 -9.13 -8.60 1.96
C ASP A 202 -8.72 -8.05 3.33
N ILE A 203 -7.63 -7.30 3.42
CA ILE A 203 -7.07 -6.76 4.66
C ILE A 203 -7.69 -5.39 4.97
N GLU A 204 -8.22 -5.24 6.18
CA GLU A 204 -8.69 -3.97 6.73
C GLU A 204 -7.51 -3.18 7.33
N SER A 205 -6.70 -3.82 8.17
CA SER A 205 -5.47 -3.25 8.69
C SER A 205 -4.45 -4.29 9.13
N ILE A 206 -3.19 -3.86 9.22
CA ILE A 206 -2.08 -4.61 9.81
C ILE A 206 -1.53 -3.83 10.98
N SER A 207 -1.54 -4.44 12.16
CA SER A 207 -0.94 -3.92 13.36
C SER A 207 0.34 -4.68 13.69
N VAL A 208 1.45 -3.95 13.74
CA VAL A 208 2.77 -4.51 14.08
C VAL A 208 3.06 -4.24 15.54
N LEU A 209 3.05 -5.29 16.35
CA LEU A 209 3.33 -5.27 17.77
C LEU A 209 4.82 -5.48 17.99
N LYS A 210 5.52 -4.42 18.42
CA LYS A 210 6.98 -4.40 18.48
C LYS A 210 7.47 -4.84 19.86
N GLY A 211 8.14 -5.98 19.87
CA GLY A 211 8.83 -6.51 21.05
C GLY A 211 7.97 -7.40 21.95
N PRO A 212 8.61 -8.04 22.95
CA PRO A 212 8.04 -9.17 23.70
C PRO A 212 6.86 -8.78 24.60
N ASN A 213 6.81 -7.55 25.11
CA ASN A 213 5.73 -7.10 26.01
C ASN A 213 4.38 -6.98 25.30
N ALA A 214 4.38 -6.57 24.03
CA ALA A 214 3.16 -6.49 23.20
C ALA A 214 2.67 -7.88 22.78
N ALA A 215 3.60 -8.83 22.75
CA ALA A 215 3.47 -10.19 22.26
C ALA A 215 3.08 -11.22 23.35
N ALA A 216 3.08 -10.82 24.63
CA ALA A 216 2.89 -11.73 25.76
C ALA A 216 1.60 -12.57 25.67
N LEU A 217 0.55 -12.04 25.03
CA LEU A 217 -0.72 -12.73 24.81
C LEU A 217 -0.63 -13.93 23.85
N TYR A 218 0.41 -14.01 23.02
CA TYR A 218 0.62 -15.06 22.03
C TYR A 218 1.76 -16.03 22.40
N GLY A 219 2.32 -15.89 23.61
CA GLY A 219 3.33 -16.79 24.16
C GLY A 219 4.71 -16.68 23.51
N SER A 220 5.52 -17.74 23.63
CA SER A 220 6.94 -17.74 23.24
C SER A 220 7.18 -17.50 21.75
N ARG A 221 6.23 -17.89 20.87
CA ARG A 221 6.32 -17.68 19.41
C ARG A 221 6.30 -16.20 19.02
N ALA A 222 5.81 -15.35 19.91
CA ALA A 222 5.72 -13.92 19.69
C ALA A 222 6.94 -13.15 20.26
N ALA A 223 7.98 -13.84 20.73
CA ALA A 223 9.20 -13.22 21.24
C ALA A 223 9.88 -12.29 20.21
N ALA A 224 9.78 -12.61 18.92
CA ALA A 224 10.25 -11.79 17.80
C ALA A 224 9.24 -10.69 17.35
N GLY A 225 8.11 -10.55 18.05
CA GLY A 225 7.00 -9.65 17.71
C GLY A 225 5.82 -10.35 17.05
N VAL A 226 4.76 -9.59 16.79
CA VAL A 226 3.53 -10.07 16.15
C VAL A 226 3.11 -9.14 15.03
N ILE A 227 2.73 -9.74 13.90
CA ILE A 227 2.02 -9.06 12.81
C ILE A 227 0.58 -9.51 12.89
N LEU A 228 -0.26 -8.62 13.40
CA LEU A 228 -1.70 -8.83 13.52
C LEU A 228 -2.39 -8.29 12.27
N ILE A 229 -3.00 -9.18 11.50
CA ILE A 229 -3.77 -8.88 10.30
C ILE A 229 -5.25 -8.95 10.68
N THR A 230 -5.97 -7.87 10.38
CA THR A 230 -7.43 -7.82 10.52
C THR A 230 -8.04 -7.79 9.14
N THR A 231 -8.94 -8.72 8.85
CA THR A 231 -9.61 -8.81 7.55
C THR A 231 -10.87 -7.95 7.49
N LYS A 232 -11.27 -7.57 6.28
CA LYS A 232 -12.48 -6.77 6.04
C LYS A 232 -13.72 -7.59 6.42
N SER A 233 -14.49 -7.07 7.37
CA SER A 233 -15.80 -7.61 7.74
C SER A 233 -16.95 -6.96 6.96
N GLY A 234 -18.07 -7.67 6.85
CA GLY A 234 -19.27 -7.17 6.19
C GLY A 234 -19.88 -5.98 6.94
N LYS A 235 -19.88 -4.79 6.32
CA LYS A 235 -20.50 -3.57 6.87
C LYS A 235 -21.77 -3.23 6.09
N LYS A 236 -22.81 -2.74 6.80
CA LYS A 236 -24.02 -2.22 6.14
C LYS A 236 -23.64 -1.05 5.24
N ARG A 237 -23.76 -1.21 3.93
CA ARG A 237 -23.46 -0.21 2.91
C ARG A 237 -24.64 -0.02 1.97
N LYS A 238 -24.74 1.17 1.37
CA LYS A 238 -25.76 1.43 0.34
C LYS A 238 -25.33 0.76 -0.97
N GLY A 239 -26.25 0.03 -1.59
CA GLY A 239 -26.02 -0.70 -2.84
C GLY A 239 -25.56 -2.15 -2.64
N LEU A 240 -25.21 -2.82 -3.74
CA LEU A 240 -24.84 -4.24 -3.76
C LEU A 240 -23.52 -4.55 -3.05
N GLY A 241 -22.66 -3.54 -2.86
CA GLY A 241 -21.41 -3.73 -2.15
C GLY A 241 -20.45 -4.65 -2.89
N ILE A 242 -20.27 -4.46 -4.20
CA ILE A 242 -19.30 -5.23 -4.97
C ILE A 242 -18.12 -4.31 -5.26
N ASN A 243 -16.92 -4.73 -4.91
CA ASN A 243 -15.67 -4.08 -5.28
C ASN A 243 -14.94 -4.98 -6.28
N ILE A 244 -14.50 -4.39 -7.39
CA ILE A 244 -13.70 -5.07 -8.41
C ILE A 244 -12.38 -4.33 -8.50
N ASN A 245 -11.29 -5.05 -8.34
CA ASN A 245 -9.96 -4.55 -8.63
C ASN A 245 -9.36 -5.30 -9.82
N SER A 246 -8.58 -4.57 -10.61
CA SER A 246 -7.78 -5.14 -11.69
C SER A 246 -6.45 -4.41 -11.71
N ASN A 247 -5.38 -5.19 -11.83
CA ASN A 247 -4.02 -4.70 -11.87
C ASN A 247 -3.20 -5.41 -12.93
N ASN A 248 -2.33 -4.66 -13.58
CA ASN A 248 -1.32 -5.17 -14.49
C ASN A 248 0.05 -4.63 -14.08
N THR A 249 0.98 -5.53 -13.81
CA THR A 249 2.38 -5.19 -13.50
C THR A 249 3.26 -5.70 -14.63
N ILE A 250 4.20 -4.86 -15.07
CA ILE A 250 5.20 -5.19 -16.09
C ILE A 250 6.57 -5.11 -15.44
N GLU A 251 7.34 -6.19 -15.54
CA GLU A 251 8.63 -6.34 -14.88
C GLU A 251 9.75 -6.45 -15.91
N ARG A 252 10.86 -5.77 -15.63
CA ARG A 252 12.08 -5.83 -16.46
C ARG A 252 13.29 -5.95 -15.55
N LEU A 253 14.34 -6.55 -16.10
CA LEU A 253 15.62 -6.66 -15.45
C LEU A 253 16.14 -5.27 -15.06
N ALA A 254 16.40 -5.07 -13.77
CA ALA A 254 16.78 -3.78 -13.22
C ALA A 254 18.24 -3.43 -13.50
N VAL A 255 19.15 -4.40 -13.27
CA VAL A 255 20.59 -4.21 -13.42
C VAL A 255 21.24 -5.51 -13.86
N LEU A 256 22.27 -5.39 -14.70
CA LEU A 256 23.21 -6.45 -15.00
C LEU A 256 24.61 -5.97 -14.62
N PRO A 257 25.52 -6.89 -14.27
CA PRO A 257 26.94 -6.58 -14.24
C PRO A 257 27.42 -6.03 -15.59
N ASP A 258 28.44 -5.19 -15.55
CA ASP A 258 29.12 -4.75 -16.77
C ASP A 258 29.97 -5.90 -17.31
N TYR A 259 29.59 -6.43 -18.47
CA TYR A 259 30.32 -7.51 -19.13
C TYR A 259 31.34 -6.95 -20.13
N GLN A 260 32.54 -7.54 -20.13
CA GLN A 260 33.52 -7.26 -21.18
C GLN A 260 33.10 -7.93 -22.50
N ASN A 261 33.40 -7.28 -23.62
CA ASN A 261 33.04 -7.73 -24.97
C ASN A 261 34.26 -7.75 -25.91
N VAL A 262 35.45 -7.96 -25.37
CA VAL A 262 36.73 -7.98 -26.10
C VAL A 262 37.22 -9.40 -26.31
N PHE A 263 37.14 -10.25 -25.29
CA PHE A 263 37.62 -11.64 -25.30
C PHE A 263 36.44 -12.59 -25.18
N GLY A 264 36.43 -13.67 -25.97
CA GLY A 264 35.34 -14.66 -25.90
C GLY A 264 35.68 -15.81 -24.96
N GLN A 265 34.92 -16.91 -25.06
CA GLN A 265 35.10 -18.11 -24.25
C GLN A 265 36.56 -18.59 -24.27
N GLY A 266 37.09 -18.99 -23.12
CA GLY A 266 38.42 -19.57 -22.95
C GLY A 266 39.26 -18.90 -21.87
N ALA A 267 40.51 -19.35 -21.76
CA ALA A 267 41.50 -18.82 -20.82
C ALA A 267 42.85 -18.61 -21.51
N ASP A 268 43.69 -17.74 -20.95
CA ASP A 268 45.04 -17.44 -21.47
C ASP A 268 45.09 -17.08 -22.97
N GLY A 269 44.02 -16.49 -23.51
CA GLY A 269 43.92 -16.13 -24.92
C GLY A 269 43.71 -17.32 -25.87
N LYS A 270 43.40 -18.52 -25.35
CA LYS A 270 43.25 -19.76 -26.13
C LYS A 270 41.86 -20.36 -25.99
N PHE A 271 41.31 -20.81 -27.11
CA PHE A 271 40.03 -21.49 -27.20
C PHE A 271 39.93 -22.30 -28.49
N SER A 272 39.35 -23.49 -28.42
CA SER A 272 38.95 -24.28 -29.58
C SER A 272 37.74 -25.12 -29.19
N TYR A 273 36.62 -24.93 -29.87
CA TYR A 273 35.39 -25.66 -29.61
C TYR A 273 35.42 -27.08 -30.20
N VAL A 274 34.94 -28.06 -29.43
CA VAL A 274 34.70 -29.44 -29.89
C VAL A 274 33.32 -29.91 -29.41
N ASP A 275 33.07 -29.88 -28.10
CA ASP A 275 31.86 -30.42 -27.48
C ASP A 275 31.33 -29.59 -26.30
N GLY A 276 32.02 -28.50 -25.93
CA GLY A 276 31.67 -27.67 -24.77
C GLY A 276 31.92 -28.34 -23.42
N LYS A 277 32.59 -29.51 -23.40
CA LYS A 277 32.85 -30.34 -22.22
C LYS A 277 34.33 -30.62 -21.99
N GLY A 278 35.19 -29.85 -22.67
CA GLY A 278 36.64 -29.97 -22.57
C GLY A 278 37.28 -30.89 -23.62
N GLY A 279 36.54 -31.28 -24.67
CA GLY A 279 37.11 -32.00 -25.81
C GLY A 279 38.10 -31.16 -26.62
N GLY A 280 38.01 -29.84 -26.55
CA GLY A 280 38.94 -28.88 -27.14
C GLY A 280 39.77 -28.08 -26.12
N ILE A 281 40.58 -27.14 -26.62
CA ILE A 281 41.40 -26.26 -25.77
C ILE A 281 40.50 -25.26 -25.07
N ASN A 282 40.46 -25.30 -23.72
CA ASN A 282 39.60 -24.46 -22.89
C ASN A 282 38.10 -24.51 -23.31
N ASP A 283 37.65 -25.67 -23.81
CA ASP A 283 36.29 -25.86 -24.35
C ASP A 283 35.23 -26.11 -23.26
N GLY A 284 35.66 -26.49 -22.05
CA GLY A 284 34.77 -26.72 -20.90
C GLY A 284 34.80 -25.60 -19.86
N VAL A 285 35.40 -24.46 -20.18
CA VAL A 285 35.60 -23.36 -19.23
C VAL A 285 34.54 -22.29 -19.42
N ASP A 286 34.12 -21.64 -18.32
CA ASP A 286 33.05 -20.64 -18.30
C ASP A 286 33.57 -19.19 -18.34
N GLU A 287 34.88 -19.00 -18.36
CA GLU A 287 35.49 -17.68 -18.46
C GLU A 287 35.48 -17.12 -19.88
N SER A 288 35.44 -15.78 -19.96
CA SER A 288 35.57 -15.01 -21.19
C SER A 288 36.95 -14.35 -21.29
N TRP A 289 38.02 -15.14 -21.18
CA TRP A 289 39.42 -14.70 -21.31
C TRP A 289 40.18 -15.48 -22.41
N GLY A 290 39.43 -15.96 -23.41
CA GLY A 290 39.96 -16.62 -24.59
C GLY A 290 40.45 -15.63 -25.65
N PRO A 291 40.52 -16.04 -26.92
CA PRO A 291 40.93 -15.19 -28.01
C PRO A 291 40.11 -13.90 -28.10
N LYS A 292 40.72 -12.85 -28.65
CA LYS A 292 39.99 -11.62 -28.97
C LYS A 292 38.89 -11.92 -29.99
N MET A 293 37.69 -11.39 -29.76
CA MET A 293 36.57 -11.48 -30.69
C MET A 293 36.75 -10.45 -31.81
N ASP A 294 37.63 -10.78 -32.77
CA ASP A 294 38.03 -9.92 -33.89
C ASP A 294 37.48 -10.38 -35.24
N GLY A 295 36.50 -11.30 -35.24
CA GLY A 295 35.88 -11.84 -36.45
C GLY A 295 36.61 -13.02 -37.08
N ARG A 296 37.70 -13.51 -36.49
CA ARG A 296 38.35 -14.77 -36.89
C ARG A 296 37.35 -15.93 -36.92
N LEU A 297 37.54 -16.87 -37.85
CA LEU A 297 36.65 -18.03 -37.96
C LEU A 297 37.04 -19.09 -36.92
N ILE A 298 36.12 -19.40 -36.01
CA ILE A 298 36.26 -20.48 -35.01
C ILE A 298 34.95 -21.26 -34.97
N PRO A 299 34.97 -22.61 -34.90
CA PRO A 299 33.79 -23.38 -34.56
C PRO A 299 33.21 -22.93 -33.21
N GLN A 300 31.89 -22.87 -33.10
CA GLN A 300 31.18 -22.45 -31.90
C GLN A 300 30.05 -23.43 -31.56
N PHE A 301 29.48 -23.32 -30.36
CA PHE A 301 28.47 -24.26 -29.88
C PHE A 301 27.24 -24.42 -30.80
N TYR A 302 26.88 -23.35 -31.51
CA TYR A 302 25.73 -23.32 -32.42
C TYR A 302 26.08 -23.66 -33.88
N SER A 303 27.37 -23.79 -34.23
CA SER A 303 27.81 -23.90 -35.62
C SER A 303 27.98 -25.32 -36.13
N HIS A 304 27.65 -26.33 -35.32
CA HIS A 304 27.73 -27.76 -35.70
C HIS A 304 29.11 -28.17 -36.26
N GLY A 305 30.19 -27.54 -35.76
CA GLY A 305 31.56 -27.80 -36.19
C GLY A 305 32.04 -26.94 -37.37
N GLU A 306 31.17 -26.14 -38.00
CA GLU A 306 31.58 -25.19 -39.03
C GLU A 306 32.20 -23.94 -38.41
N ALA A 307 33.31 -23.45 -38.98
CA ALA A 307 33.97 -22.25 -38.45
C ALA A 307 33.18 -20.99 -38.83
N VAL A 308 32.76 -20.21 -37.82
CA VAL A 308 31.96 -18.99 -37.98
C VAL A 308 32.70 -17.78 -37.40
N PRO A 309 32.40 -16.55 -37.85
CA PRO A 309 33.05 -15.34 -37.31
C PRO A 309 32.89 -15.23 -35.80
N PHE A 310 34.00 -15.06 -35.08
CA PHE A 310 34.04 -14.92 -33.63
C PHE A 310 33.85 -13.46 -33.25
N LEU A 311 32.60 -13.10 -32.95
CA LEU A 311 32.15 -11.73 -32.72
C LEU A 311 31.57 -11.57 -31.31
N PRO A 312 31.67 -10.36 -30.71
CA PRO A 312 31.01 -10.08 -29.44
C PRO A 312 29.49 -10.11 -29.58
N HIS A 313 28.83 -10.55 -28.51
CA HIS A 313 27.38 -10.51 -28.36
C HIS A 313 27.01 -9.74 -27.08
N PRO A 314 27.06 -8.38 -27.10
CA PRO A 314 26.90 -7.57 -25.90
C PRO A 314 25.58 -7.75 -25.15
N ASP A 315 24.52 -8.11 -25.88
CA ASP A 315 23.19 -8.30 -25.33
C ASP A 315 22.86 -9.77 -25.04
N ASN A 316 23.81 -10.71 -25.11
CA ASN A 316 23.52 -12.15 -24.95
C ASN A 316 22.85 -12.48 -23.60
N VAL A 317 23.39 -11.96 -22.49
CA VAL A 317 22.84 -12.15 -21.14
C VAL A 317 21.50 -11.42 -21.02
N ARG A 318 21.39 -10.20 -21.54
CA ARG A 318 20.15 -9.42 -21.49
C ARG A 318 19.02 -10.08 -22.26
N SER A 319 19.33 -10.69 -23.40
CA SER A 319 18.38 -11.34 -24.31
C SER A 319 17.82 -12.64 -23.76
N PHE A 320 18.50 -13.25 -22.79
CA PHE A 320 17.97 -14.41 -22.06
C PHE A 320 16.74 -14.04 -21.23
N PHE A 321 16.66 -12.81 -20.70
CA PHE A 321 15.56 -12.38 -19.83
C PHE A 321 14.40 -11.78 -20.64
N GLY A 322 13.20 -12.34 -20.43
CA GLY A 322 11.95 -11.79 -20.95
C GLY A 322 11.38 -10.67 -20.08
N THR A 323 10.46 -9.87 -20.63
CA THR A 323 9.64 -8.95 -19.83
C THR A 323 8.57 -9.74 -19.09
N GLY A 324 8.57 -9.67 -17.76
CA GLY A 324 7.55 -10.29 -16.90
C GLY A 324 6.23 -9.53 -16.97
N ARG A 325 5.12 -10.26 -16.82
CA ARG A 325 3.76 -9.68 -16.78
C ARG A 325 2.94 -10.39 -15.71
N THR A 326 2.37 -9.61 -14.80
CA THR A 326 1.51 -10.11 -13.73
C THR A 326 0.16 -9.45 -13.81
N LEU A 327 -0.90 -10.26 -13.81
CA LEU A 327 -2.29 -9.81 -13.78
C LEU A 327 -2.88 -10.22 -12.43
N ASN A 328 -3.38 -9.24 -11.67
CA ASN A 328 -4.09 -9.49 -10.43
C ASN A 328 -5.51 -8.92 -10.53
N ASN A 329 -6.51 -9.77 -10.32
CA ASN A 329 -7.91 -9.39 -10.39
C ASN A 329 -8.63 -10.00 -9.18
N GLY A 330 -9.41 -9.18 -8.49
CA GLY A 330 -10.10 -9.54 -7.27
C GLY A 330 -11.51 -8.97 -7.23
N ILE A 331 -12.40 -9.71 -6.59
CA ILE A 331 -13.82 -9.35 -6.39
C ILE A 331 -14.14 -9.57 -4.92
N SER A 332 -14.69 -8.56 -4.24
CA SER A 332 -15.02 -8.59 -2.80
C SER A 332 -16.27 -7.78 -2.46
#